data_AF-A0A526XZC1-F1
#
_entry.id   AF-A0A526XZC1-F1
#
_cell.length_a   1.000
_cell.length_b   1.000
_cell.length_c   1.000
_cell.angle_alpha   90.00
_cell.angle_beta   90.00
_cell.angle_gamma   90.00
#
_symmetry.space_group_name_H-M   'P 1'
#
loop_
_entity.id
_entity.type
_entity.pdbx_description
1 polymer ?
#
loop_
_entity_poly.entity_id
_entity_poly.type
_entity_poly.pdbx_seq_one_letter_code
_entity_poly.pdbx_strand_id
1 'polypeptide(L)'
;LDEDGSRRPIRSDDVNRYIRETAGADFSSKHFRTWGGTIHAASLFAQTERPESQAQQKRVMNGVIDKVAERLGNTRAICRRCYIHPQVFEAWSEGRLLSEMADANKRKRSIAGL
;
A
#
# COMPACT_ATOMS: atom_id res chain seq x y z
N LEU A 1 25.50 3.47 -17.51
CA LEU A 1 26.92 3.23 -17.83
C LEU A 1 27.72 4.03 -16.82
N ASP A 2 28.89 3.59 -16.41
CA ASP A 2 29.81 4.47 -15.67
C ASP A 2 30.44 5.50 -16.62
N GLU A 3 31.32 6.34 -16.09
CA GLU A 3 31.99 7.42 -16.83
C GLU A 3 32.79 6.91 -18.03
N ASP A 4 33.24 5.65 -17.98
CA ASP A 4 33.99 4.97 -19.05
C ASP A 4 33.10 4.23 -20.06
N GLY A 5 31.77 4.37 -19.96
CA GLY A 5 30.83 3.71 -20.86
C GLY A 5 30.58 2.24 -20.55
N SER A 6 31.06 1.73 -19.42
CA SER A 6 30.87 0.32 -19.00
C SER A 6 29.53 0.10 -18.30
N ARG A 7 28.91 -1.06 -18.51
CA ARG A 7 27.66 -1.44 -17.84
C ARG A 7 27.95 -1.86 -16.40
N ARG A 8 27.24 -1.24 -15.45
CA ARG A 8 27.26 -1.63 -14.04
C ARG A 8 25.89 -2.18 -13.64
N PRO A 9 25.82 -3.34 -12.95
CA PRO A 9 24.56 -3.86 -12.44
C PRO A 9 24.05 -2.99 -11.30
N ILE A 10 22.73 -2.77 -11.24
CA ILE A 10 22.07 -2.18 -10.08
C ILE A 10 21.54 -3.33 -9.23
N ARG A 11 21.94 -3.36 -7.95
CA ARG A 11 21.50 -4.37 -6.97
C ARG A 11 20.49 -3.79 -5.99
N SER A 12 19.79 -4.66 -5.27
CA SER A 12 18.84 -4.27 -4.22
C SER A 12 19.47 -3.38 -3.14
N ASP A 13 20.75 -3.57 -2.85
CA ASP A 13 21.47 -2.76 -1.88
C ASP A 13 21.71 -1.33 -2.36
N ASP A 14 21.91 -1.13 -3.67
CA ASP A 14 22.06 0.20 -4.26
C ASP A 14 20.74 0.98 -4.17
N VAL A 15 19.63 0.31 -4.47
CA VAL A 15 18.28 0.90 -4.33
C VAL A 15 17.99 1.26 -2.88
N ASN A 16 18.25 0.36 -1.94
CA ASN A 16 17.99 0.64 -0.53
C ASN A 16 18.95 1.69 0.05
N ARG A 17 20.20 1.76 -0.45
CA ARG A 17 21.13 2.84 -0.09
C ARG A 17 20.57 4.19 -0.49
N TYR A 18 20.16 4.31 -1.76
CA TYR A 18 19.53 5.53 -2.27
C TYR A 18 18.27 5.93 -1.49
N ILE A 19 17.40 4.98 -1.16
CA ILE A 19 16.19 5.25 -0.35
C ILE A 19 16.58 5.80 1.02
N ARG A 20 17.59 5.23 1.68
CA ARG A 20 18.03 5.72 3.00
C ARG A 20 18.63 7.11 2.94
N GLU A 21 19.41 7.39 1.90
CA GLU A 21 20.02 8.71 1.68
C GLU A 21 18.97 9.80 1.42
N THR A 22 17.87 9.45 0.74
CA THR A 22 16.86 10.43 0.30
C THR A 22 15.65 10.55 1.23
N ALA A 23 15.22 9.45 1.85
CA ALA A 23 14.02 9.39 2.70
C ALA A 23 14.34 9.21 4.20
N GLY A 24 15.59 8.92 4.55
CA GLY A 24 16.04 8.68 5.92
C GLY A 24 16.40 7.23 6.21
N ALA A 25 17.30 7.01 7.17
CA ALA A 25 17.92 5.72 7.45
C ALA A 25 16.94 4.59 7.82
N ASP A 26 15.78 4.95 8.39
CA ASP A 26 14.73 4.00 8.78
C ASP A 26 13.90 3.50 7.59
N PHE A 27 14.00 4.14 6.42
CA PHE A 27 13.24 3.78 5.24
C PHE A 27 13.95 2.75 4.36
N SER A 28 13.15 1.99 3.62
CA SER A 28 13.60 0.95 2.71
C SER A 28 12.52 0.65 1.67
N SER A 29 12.86 -0.14 0.65
CA SER A 29 11.92 -0.56 -0.39
C SER A 29 10.65 -1.25 0.16
N LYS A 30 10.76 -1.91 1.32
CA LYS A 30 9.62 -2.53 2.03
C LYS A 30 8.53 -1.50 2.36
N HIS A 31 8.91 -0.30 2.79
CA HIS A 31 7.95 0.74 3.18
C HIS A 31 7.06 1.16 2.01
N PHE A 32 7.63 1.28 0.80
CA PHE A 32 6.87 1.54 -0.42
C PHE A 32 5.90 0.40 -0.76
N ARG A 33 6.30 -0.86 -0.52
CA ARG A 33 5.41 -2.02 -0.73
C ARG A 33 4.25 -2.03 0.26
N THR A 34 4.47 -1.70 1.53
CA THR A 34 3.41 -1.61 2.54
C THR A 34 2.48 -0.42 2.28
N TRP A 35 3.03 0.74 1.95
CA TRP A 35 2.24 1.92 1.58
C TRP A 35 1.40 1.65 0.31
N GLY A 36 2.03 1.14 -0.73
CA GLY A 36 1.37 0.80 -1.99
C GLY A 36 0.31 -0.30 -1.83
N GLY A 37 0.59 -1.33 -1.04
CA GLY A 37 -0.38 -2.38 -0.72
C GLY A 37 -1.61 -1.85 0.01
N THR A 38 -1.38 -0.96 0.99
CA THR A 38 -2.46 -0.33 1.76
C THR A 38 -3.33 0.58 0.89
N ILE A 39 -2.73 1.46 0.07
CA ILE A 39 -3.49 2.34 -0.83
C ILE A 39 -4.23 1.53 -1.89
N HIS A 40 -3.61 0.48 -2.43
CA HIS A 40 -4.28 -0.36 -3.41
C HIS A 40 -5.49 -1.07 -2.82
N ALA A 41 -5.37 -1.63 -1.61
CA ALA A 41 -6.49 -2.22 -0.88
C ALA A 41 -7.61 -1.20 -0.65
N ALA A 42 -7.29 -0.01 -0.13
CA ALA A 42 -8.27 1.05 0.13
C ALA A 42 -9.00 1.48 -1.15
N SER A 43 -8.27 1.63 -2.27
CA SER A 43 -8.85 1.95 -3.57
C SER A 43 -9.81 0.88 -4.08
N LEU A 44 -9.49 -0.41 -3.90
CA LEU A 44 -10.37 -1.51 -4.26
C LEU A 44 -11.62 -1.55 -3.37
N PHE A 45 -11.45 -1.38 -2.06
CA PHE A 45 -12.56 -1.33 -1.10
C PHE A 45 -13.50 -0.15 -1.35
N ALA A 46 -12.97 1.02 -1.73
CA ALA A 46 -13.75 2.19 -2.08
C ALA A 46 -14.69 1.95 -3.28
N GLN A 47 -14.34 1.02 -4.17
CA GLN A 47 -15.13 0.64 -5.34
C GLN A 47 -16.00 -0.61 -5.10
N THR A 48 -15.95 -1.16 -3.89
CA THR A 48 -16.61 -2.43 -3.55
C THR A 48 -17.76 -2.15 -2.60
N GLU A 49 -18.98 -2.52 -3.03
CA GLU A 49 -20.16 -2.44 -2.18
C GLU A 49 -19.98 -3.28 -0.91
N ARG A 50 -20.41 -2.74 0.22
CA ARG A 50 -20.31 -3.38 1.53
C ARG A 50 -21.61 -4.11 1.85
N PRO A 51 -21.63 -5.45 1.86
CA PRO A 51 -22.84 -6.21 2.22
C PRO A 51 -23.23 -5.99 3.69
N GLU A 52 -24.48 -6.23 4.03
CA GLU A 52 -24.94 -6.14 5.43
C GLU A 52 -24.49 -7.34 6.27
N SER A 53 -24.44 -8.53 5.68
CA SER A 53 -24.04 -9.76 6.38
C SER A 53 -22.53 -9.79 6.64
N GLN A 54 -22.13 -9.99 7.89
CA GLN A 54 -20.72 -10.18 8.26
C GLN A 54 -20.05 -11.34 7.49
N ALA A 55 -20.80 -12.41 7.19
CA ALA A 55 -20.27 -13.54 6.43
C ALA A 55 -19.95 -13.13 4.99
N GLN A 56 -20.81 -12.33 4.36
CA GLN A 56 -20.57 -11.80 3.02
C GLN A 56 -19.44 -10.77 3.02
N GLN A 57 -19.38 -9.87 4.01
CA GLN A 57 -18.27 -8.93 4.17
C GLN A 57 -16.92 -9.65 4.26
N LYS A 58 -16.82 -10.74 5.03
CA LYS A 58 -15.60 -11.56 5.10
C LYS A 58 -15.21 -12.15 3.75
N ARG A 59 -16.16 -12.62 2.95
CA ARG A 59 -15.90 -13.15 1.60
C ARG A 59 -15.39 -12.07 0.65
N VAL A 60 -16.05 -10.92 0.64
CA VAL A 60 -15.67 -9.76 -0.19
C VAL A 60 -14.29 -9.25 0.20
N MET A 61 -14.01 -9.11 1.49
CA MET A 61 -12.69 -8.72 2.01
C MET A 61 -11.60 -9.71 1.60
N ASN A 62 -11.85 -11.02 1.67
CA ASN A 62 -10.88 -12.00 1.16
C ASN A 62 -10.60 -11.80 -0.34
N GLY A 63 -11.64 -11.57 -1.16
CA GLY A 63 -11.47 -11.31 -2.59
C GLY A 63 -10.69 -10.03 -2.89
N VAL A 64 -10.86 -8.98 -2.10
CA VAL A 64 -10.04 -7.76 -2.24
C VAL A 64 -8.58 -8.03 -1.89
N ILE A 65 -8.32 -8.78 -0.80
CA ILE A 65 -6.95 -9.12 -0.40
C ILE A 65 -6.28 -10.02 -1.46
N ASP A 66 -7.03 -10.90 -2.12
CA ASP A 66 -6.49 -11.72 -3.22
C ASP A 66 -5.98 -10.87 -4.38
N LYS A 67 -6.72 -9.83 -4.78
CA LYS A 67 -6.27 -8.89 -5.82
C LYS A 67 -4.98 -8.16 -5.43
N VAL A 68 -4.85 -7.78 -4.16
CA VAL A 68 -3.62 -7.17 -3.64
C VAL A 68 -2.47 -8.18 -3.62
N ALA A 69 -2.75 -9.42 -3.24
CA ALA A 69 -1.80 -10.52 -3.19
C ALA A 69 -1.24 -10.85 -4.57
N GLU A 70 -2.11 -10.94 -5.58
CA GLU A 70 -1.74 -11.10 -6.98
C GLU A 70 -0.80 -9.98 -7.45
N ARG A 71 -1.17 -8.71 -7.19
CA ARG A 71 -0.34 -7.57 -7.59
C ARG A 71 1.03 -7.54 -6.92
N LEU A 72 1.10 -7.91 -5.64
CA LEU A 72 2.35 -7.86 -4.88
C LEU A 72 3.22 -9.12 -5.02
N GLY A 73 2.70 -10.18 -5.66
CA GLY A 73 3.36 -11.49 -5.74
C GLY A 73 3.53 -12.14 -4.37
N ASN A 74 2.56 -12.02 -3.47
CA ASN A 74 2.57 -12.61 -2.13
C ASN A 74 1.30 -13.43 -1.88
N THR A 75 1.25 -14.19 -0.79
CA THR A 75 0.02 -14.89 -0.40
C THR A 75 -0.96 -13.94 0.29
N ARG A 76 -2.26 -14.29 0.29
CA ARG A 76 -3.31 -13.56 1.02
C ARG A 76 -2.93 -13.32 2.48
N ALA A 77 -2.42 -14.35 3.16
CA ALA A 77 -2.01 -14.28 4.56
C ALA A 77 -0.88 -13.27 4.78
N ILE A 78 0.11 -13.25 3.89
CA ILE A 78 1.23 -12.29 3.96
C ILE A 78 0.75 -10.87 3.66
N CYS A 79 -0.09 -10.66 2.64
CA CYS A 79 -0.64 -9.33 2.35
C CYS A 79 -1.46 -8.77 3.52
N ARG A 80 -2.36 -9.58 4.09
CA ARG A 80 -3.16 -9.20 5.25
C ARG A 80 -2.28 -8.83 6.45
N ARG A 81 -1.21 -9.58 6.72
CA ARG A 81 -0.40 -9.40 7.92
C ARG A 81 0.69 -8.33 7.79
N CYS A 82 1.23 -8.12 6.59
CA CYS A 82 2.49 -7.37 6.42
C CYS A 82 2.42 -6.19 5.46
N TYR A 83 1.41 -6.12 4.58
CA TYR A 83 1.37 -5.13 3.51
C TYR A 83 0.15 -4.24 3.50
N ILE A 84 -0.96 -4.65 4.14
CA ILE A 84 -2.17 -3.84 4.22
C ILE A 84 -2.37 -3.39 5.66
N HIS A 85 -2.50 -2.09 5.86
CA HIS A 85 -2.77 -1.53 7.19
C HIS A 85 -4.14 -1.98 7.71
N PRO A 86 -4.26 -2.48 8.96
CA PRO A 86 -5.49 -3.08 9.48
C PRO A 86 -6.68 -2.11 9.51
N GLN A 87 -6.43 -0.82 9.74
CA GLN A 87 -7.48 0.21 9.75
C GLN A 87 -8.27 0.29 8.43
N VAL A 88 -7.68 -0.10 7.29
CA VAL A 88 -8.42 -0.14 6.02
C VAL A 88 -9.54 -1.18 6.09
N PHE A 89 -9.30 -2.33 6.72
CA PHE A 89 -10.30 -3.39 6.89
C PHE A 89 -11.40 -2.97 7.86
N GLU A 90 -11.01 -2.35 8.97
CA GLU A 90 -11.92 -1.84 9.99
C GLU A 90 -12.84 -0.76 9.39
N ALA A 91 -12.25 0.29 8.81
CA ALA A 91 -13.01 1.39 8.23
C ALA A 91 -13.95 0.94 7.10
N TRP A 92 -13.55 -0.03 6.27
CA TRP A 92 -14.46 -0.58 5.26
C TRP A 92 -15.60 -1.39 5.88
N SER A 93 -15.32 -2.27 6.85
CA SER A 93 -16.34 -3.11 7.49
C SER A 93 -17.39 -2.28 8.23
N GLU A 94 -16.98 -1.12 8.76
CA GLU A 94 -17.83 -0.18 9.49
C GLU A 94 -18.43 0.92 8.60
N GLY A 95 -18.19 0.89 7.29
CA GLY A 95 -18.75 1.84 6.33
C GLY A 95 -18.16 3.26 6.42
N ARG A 96 -17.02 3.44 7.10
CA ARG A 96 -16.34 4.74 7.28
C ARG A 96 -15.22 5.02 6.27
N LEU A 97 -14.80 4.03 5.49
CA LEU A 97 -13.61 4.16 4.62
C LEU A 97 -13.68 5.39 3.70
N LEU A 98 -14.80 5.61 3.01
CA LEU A 98 -14.91 6.71 2.04
C LEU A 98 -14.84 8.09 2.69
N SER A 99 -15.50 8.28 3.84
CA SER A 99 -15.45 9.55 4.57
C SER A 99 -14.06 9.81 5.14
N GLU A 100 -13.42 8.81 5.74
CA GLU A 100 -12.05 8.93 6.26
C GLU A 100 -11.03 9.24 5.15
N MET A 101 -11.16 8.60 3.98
CA MET A 101 -10.35 8.91 2.80
C MET A 101 -10.57 10.35 2.32
N ALA A 102 -11.82 10.81 2.26
CA ALA A 102 -12.14 12.18 1.88
C ALA A 102 -11.51 13.19 2.85
N ASP A 103 -11.57 12.93 4.16
CA ASP A 103 -11.02 13.81 5.18
C ASP A 103 -9.50 13.79 5.23
N ALA A 104 -8.87 12.65 4.92
CA ALA A 104 -7.42 12.58 4.73
C ALA A 104 -6.97 13.41 3.52
N ASN A 105 -7.74 13.39 2.42
CA ASN A 105 -7.43 14.17 1.22
C ASN A 105 -7.64 15.68 1.43
N LYS A 106 -8.66 16.11 2.19
CA LYS A 106 -8.86 17.52 2.55
C LYS A 106 -7.69 18.09 3.36
N ARG A 107 -7.11 17.27 4.25
CA ARG A 107 -5.94 17.63 5.07
C ARG A 107 -4.65 17.77 4.27
N LYS A 108 -4.58 17.22 3.05
CA LYS A 108 -3.47 17.44 2.13
C LYS A 108 -3.64 18.79 1.41
N ARG A 109 -3.32 19.88 2.11
CA ARG A 109 -3.08 21.19 1.48
C ARG A 109 -1.68 21.69 1.82
N SER A 110 -0.90 21.91 0.74
CA SER A 110 0.45 22.48 0.61
C SER A 110 1.59 21.73 1.30
N ILE A 111 2.43 21.06 0.50
CA ILE A 111 3.85 20.91 0.82
C ILE A 111 4.51 22.17 0.23
N ALA A 112 4.93 23.10 1.08
CA ALA A 112 5.64 24.28 0.60
C ALA A 112 6.96 23.84 -0.06
N GLY A 113 7.14 24.15 -1.36
CA GLY A 113 8.36 23.84 -2.10
C GLY A 113 8.32 22.60 -3.02
N LEU A 114 7.14 22.01 -3.24
CA LEU A 114 6.85 21.09 -4.36
C LEU A 114 5.66 21.60 -5.17
#